data_AF-A0A935M8E6-F1
#
_entry.id   AF-A0A935M8E6-F1
#
_cell.length_a   1.000
_cell.length_b   1.000
_cell.length_c   1.000
_cell.angle_alpha   90.00
_cell.angle_beta   90.00
_cell.angle_gamma   90.00
#
_symmetry.space_group_name_H-M   'P 1'
#
loop_
_entity.id
_entity.type
_entity.pdbx_description
1 polymer ?
#
loop_
_entity_poly.entity_id
_entity_poly.type
_entity_poly.pdbx_seq_one_letter_code
_entity_poly.pdbx_strand_id
1 'polypeptide(L)'
;MQILKDKKLLLIKLLTAVFLVFMCCALSKEAFLWKVCNEPDRGPLEELIFWGQCEQQKETLFLETCEEFDRNLPPNTELLVSACTSPHAIGVSDGKILFVREEKTGKIYLLDLSTGEKKDIPIDRLILDRGIFLSSELIWMQGSLVGPEDPNYRPHYVLDLIDGQRYELLDLTWFPRLEQGKFDPKYYAYFQSAEQVFIDHDEYSAIALAPDFRHHPEGNVILSEFAIGDTTTMSDNGKLLEQLMKDLGVSYQVVDFAGSYTNPDVPSPQVSILPVVMTITFTFLEQMR
;
A
#
# COMPACT_ATOMS: atom_id res chain seq x y z
N MET A 1 52.29 -9.44 50.69
CA MET A 1 52.15 -8.52 49.53
C MET A 1 51.03 -8.91 48.54
N GLN A 2 50.60 -10.17 48.49
CA GLN A 2 49.52 -10.67 47.60
C GLN A 2 48.12 -10.12 47.94
N ILE A 3 47.76 -10.07 49.23
CA ILE A 3 46.44 -9.63 49.72
C ILE A 3 46.11 -8.17 49.34
N LEU A 4 47.14 -7.32 49.16
CA LEU A 4 46.96 -5.93 48.76
C LEU A 4 46.67 -5.79 47.26
N LYS A 5 47.12 -6.75 46.42
CA LYS A 5 46.79 -6.80 44.98
C LYS A 5 45.35 -7.23 44.76
N ASP A 6 44.88 -8.21 45.53
CA ASP A 6 43.52 -8.74 45.37
C ASP A 6 42.45 -7.71 45.76
N LYS A 7 42.69 -6.92 46.81
CA LYS A 7 41.79 -5.81 47.20
C LYS A 7 41.75 -4.68 46.18
N LYS A 8 42.88 -4.37 45.52
CA LYS A 8 42.91 -3.39 44.42
C LYS A 8 42.13 -3.88 43.21
N LEU A 9 42.26 -5.16 42.87
CA LEU A 9 41.52 -5.76 41.75
C LEU A 9 40.00 -5.74 42.01
N LEU A 10 39.59 -6.03 43.24
CA LEU A 10 38.17 -5.99 43.63
C LEU A 10 37.60 -4.57 43.58
N LEU A 11 38.37 -3.58 44.07
CA LEU A 11 37.98 -2.17 44.02
C LEU A 11 37.84 -1.66 42.59
N ILE A 12 38.76 -2.03 41.68
CA ILE A 12 38.70 -1.67 40.27
C ILE A 12 37.44 -2.28 39.63
N LYS A 13 37.16 -3.57 39.85
CA LYS A 13 35.94 -4.21 39.32
C LYS A 13 34.66 -3.52 39.81
N LEU A 14 34.63 -3.12 41.08
CA LEU A 14 33.47 -2.47 41.67
C LEU A 14 33.28 -1.04 41.11
N LEU A 15 34.37 -0.30 40.94
CA LEU A 15 34.35 1.03 40.31
C LEU A 15 33.94 0.95 38.84
N THR A 16 34.40 -0.05 38.09
CA THR A 16 33.96 -0.26 36.70
C THR A 16 32.48 -0.59 36.61
N ALA A 17 31.96 -1.43 37.52
CA ALA A 17 30.53 -1.75 37.57
C ALA A 17 29.68 -0.52 37.90
N VAL A 18 30.10 0.29 38.88
CA VAL A 18 29.41 1.53 39.24
C VAL A 18 29.46 2.54 38.12
N PHE A 19 30.60 2.68 37.42
CA PHE A 19 30.74 3.56 36.28
C PHE A 19 29.86 3.12 35.09
N LEU A 20 29.75 1.81 34.84
CA LEU A 20 28.82 1.26 33.84
C LEU A 20 27.37 1.55 34.19
N VAL A 21 26.96 1.36 35.45
CA VAL A 21 25.61 1.71 35.91
C VAL A 21 25.35 3.21 35.77
N PHE A 22 26.31 4.04 36.15
CA PHE A 22 26.18 5.50 36.06
C PHE A 22 26.12 5.96 34.60
N MET A 23 26.91 5.38 33.70
CA MET A 23 26.83 5.63 32.26
C MET A 23 25.49 5.18 31.69
N CYS A 24 24.97 4.02 32.08
CA CYS A 24 23.64 3.54 31.69
C CYS A 24 22.50 4.39 32.25
N CYS A 25 22.71 5.08 33.38
CA CYS A 25 21.70 5.97 33.99
C CYS A 25 21.83 7.44 33.54
N ALA A 26 23.01 7.90 33.13
CA ALA A 26 23.29 9.30 32.79
C ALA A 26 23.25 9.58 31.28
N LEU A 27 23.47 8.58 30.43
CA LEU A 27 23.10 8.68 29.02
C LEU A 27 21.57 8.65 28.95
N SER A 28 20.96 9.65 28.30
CA SER A 28 19.53 9.56 27.99
C SER A 28 19.30 8.21 27.30
N LYS A 29 18.23 7.51 27.69
CA LYS A 29 17.89 6.20 27.10
C LYS A 29 17.99 6.23 25.57
N GLU A 30 17.60 7.37 24.98
CA GLU A 30 17.73 7.71 23.56
C GLU A 30 19.17 7.63 23.02
N ALA A 31 20.15 8.25 23.68
CA ALA A 31 21.55 8.26 23.22
C ALA A 31 22.21 6.88 23.35
N PHE A 32 21.85 6.12 24.39
CA PHE A 32 22.32 4.75 24.58
C PHE A 32 21.72 3.81 23.53
N LEU A 33 20.41 3.87 23.29
CA LEU A 33 19.72 3.08 22.26
C LEU A 33 20.21 3.42 20.85
N TRP A 34 20.39 4.71 20.54
CA TRP A 34 20.91 5.14 19.25
C TRP A 34 22.32 4.59 18.97
N LYS A 35 23.20 4.61 19.98
CA LYS A 35 24.58 4.12 19.83
C LYS A 35 24.65 2.60 19.79
N VAL A 36 23.87 1.91 20.62
CA VAL A 36 23.90 0.45 20.73
C VAL A 36 23.18 -0.23 19.57
N CYS A 37 22.13 0.39 19.00
CA CYS A 37 21.35 -0.17 17.90
C CYS A 37 21.86 0.26 16.50
N ASN A 38 22.98 0.98 16.39
CA ASN A 38 23.60 1.39 15.11
C ASN A 38 25.06 0.90 14.95
N GLU A 39 25.59 0.14 15.92
CA GLU A 39 26.93 -0.48 15.79
C GLU A 39 26.82 -1.81 15.01
N PRO A 40 27.52 -1.96 13.87
CA PRO A 40 27.30 -3.05 12.91
C PRO A 40 28.01 -4.38 13.22
N ASP A 41 28.59 -4.57 14.41
CA ASP A 41 29.42 -5.75 14.73
C ASP A 41 28.87 -6.53 15.93
N ARG A 42 27.89 -7.42 15.74
CA ARG A 42 27.52 -8.47 16.73
C ARG A 42 27.17 -9.80 16.05
N GLY A 43 27.20 -10.90 16.81
CA GLY A 43 27.05 -12.26 16.29
C GLY A 43 25.59 -12.71 16.06
N PRO A 44 25.37 -13.76 15.24
CA PRO A 44 24.10 -14.02 14.53
C PRO A 44 22.88 -14.44 15.37
N LEU A 45 23.07 -14.91 16.61
CA LEU A 45 21.95 -15.40 17.46
C LEU A 45 21.54 -14.40 18.54
N GLU A 46 22.45 -13.53 18.97
CA GLU A 46 22.15 -12.40 19.86
C GLU A 46 21.60 -11.21 19.07
N GLU A 47 21.88 -11.15 17.76
CA GLU A 47 21.30 -10.16 16.84
C GLU A 47 19.77 -10.22 16.77
N LEU A 48 19.14 -11.36 16.48
CA LEU A 48 17.69 -11.38 16.20
C LEU A 48 16.80 -10.90 17.36
N ILE A 49 17.10 -11.29 18.60
CA ILE A 49 16.31 -10.88 19.78
C ILE A 49 16.59 -9.42 20.13
N PHE A 50 17.85 -8.99 19.98
CA PHE A 50 18.28 -7.64 20.33
C PHE A 50 17.84 -6.61 19.29
N TRP A 51 17.89 -6.95 17.99
CA TRP A 51 17.35 -6.14 16.89
C TRP A 51 15.84 -5.97 17.03
N GLY A 52 15.08 -7.04 17.33
CA GLY A 52 13.63 -6.93 17.56
C GLY A 52 13.28 -6.02 18.75
N GLN A 53 14.04 -6.08 19.85
CA GLN A 53 13.87 -5.14 20.98
C GLN A 53 14.30 -3.71 20.63
N CYS A 54 15.36 -3.53 19.84
CA CYS A 54 15.83 -2.24 19.36
C CYS A 54 14.80 -1.58 18.43
N GLU A 55 14.23 -2.32 17.48
CA GLU A 55 13.18 -1.82 16.57
C GLU A 55 11.94 -1.42 17.37
N GLN A 56 11.46 -2.30 18.25
CA GLN A 56 10.28 -2.02 19.07
C GLN A 56 10.45 -0.81 20.00
N GLN A 57 11.66 -0.61 20.56
CA GLN A 57 11.95 0.56 21.38
C GLN A 57 12.15 1.84 20.58
N LYS A 58 12.79 1.76 19.39
CA LYS A 58 12.90 2.90 18.46
C LYS A 58 11.51 3.37 18.03
N GLU A 59 10.63 2.44 17.72
CA GLU A 59 9.25 2.73 17.33
C GLU A 59 8.46 3.37 18.49
N THR A 60 8.60 2.85 19.72
CA THR A 60 7.92 3.44 20.90
C THR A 60 8.38 4.87 21.17
N LEU A 61 9.70 5.14 21.16
CA LEU A 61 10.26 6.48 21.35
C LEU A 61 9.85 7.45 20.24
N PHE A 62 9.82 6.97 18.99
CA PHE A 62 9.33 7.76 17.86
C PHE A 62 7.87 8.16 18.08
N LEU A 63 7.01 7.23 18.48
CA LEU A 63 5.58 7.49 18.67
C LEU A 63 5.31 8.49 19.80
N GLU A 64 5.95 8.32 20.96
CA GLU A 64 5.78 9.25 22.10
C GLU A 64 6.20 10.67 21.71
N THR A 65 7.33 10.81 21.02
CA THR A 65 7.86 12.10 20.55
C THR A 65 6.98 12.71 19.45
N CYS A 66 6.46 11.87 18.55
CA CYS A 66 5.61 12.29 17.44
C CYS A 66 4.29 12.88 17.97
N GLU A 67 3.61 12.19 18.89
CA GLU A 67 2.35 12.66 19.44
C GLU A 67 2.51 13.96 20.23
N GLU A 68 3.65 14.16 20.90
CA GLU A 68 3.96 15.43 21.54
C GLU A 68 4.21 16.56 20.53
N PHE A 69 4.87 16.26 19.42
CA PHE A 69 5.08 17.22 18.33
C PHE A 69 3.75 17.64 17.68
N ASP A 70 2.89 16.69 17.33
CA ASP A 70 1.56 16.94 16.75
C ASP A 70 0.67 17.80 17.65
N ARG A 71 0.70 17.56 18.97
CA ARG A 71 -0.04 18.37 19.96
C ARG A 71 0.46 19.83 20.03
N ASN A 72 1.72 20.05 19.70
CA ASN A 72 2.38 21.36 19.81
C ASN A 72 2.58 22.05 18.45
N LEU A 73 1.90 21.58 17.40
CA LEU A 73 1.94 22.24 16.10
C LEU A 73 1.46 23.70 16.21
N PRO A 74 2.13 24.64 15.51
CA PRO A 74 1.65 26.02 15.43
C PRO A 74 0.18 26.07 15.00
N PRO A 75 -0.63 27.01 15.54
CA PRO A 75 -2.07 27.07 15.29
C PRO A 75 -2.44 27.38 13.82
N ASN A 76 -1.47 27.80 13.00
CA ASN A 76 -1.61 28.07 11.58
C ASN A 76 -1.00 26.97 10.70
N THR A 77 -0.58 25.85 11.28
CA THR A 77 -0.13 24.68 10.52
C THR A 77 -1.33 23.89 10.05
N GLU A 78 -1.42 23.70 8.73
CA GLU A 78 -2.37 22.77 8.13
C GLU A 78 -1.77 21.36 8.12
N LEU A 79 -2.32 20.47 8.95
CA LEU A 79 -1.92 19.07 9.01
C LEU A 79 -2.93 18.22 8.25
N LEU A 80 -2.53 17.68 7.10
CA LEU A 80 -3.38 16.82 6.27
C LEU A 80 -3.48 15.40 6.86
N VAL A 81 -2.35 14.75 7.12
CA VAL A 81 -2.28 13.41 7.73
C VAL A 81 -1.13 13.38 8.72
N SER A 82 -1.39 12.85 9.92
CA SER A 82 -0.38 12.69 10.97
C SER A 82 0.48 11.47 10.69
N ALA A 83 1.80 11.59 10.77
CA ALA A 83 2.68 10.42 10.78
C ALA A 83 2.47 9.57 12.06
N CYS A 84 2.03 10.19 13.15
CA CYS A 84 1.83 9.54 14.44
C CYS A 84 0.66 8.56 14.43
N THR A 85 -0.22 8.62 13.42
CA THR A 85 -1.33 7.68 13.23
C THR A 85 -0.95 6.40 12.47
N SER A 86 0.33 6.25 12.07
CA SER A 86 0.79 5.19 11.15
C SER A 86 -0.08 5.14 9.88
N PRO A 87 -0.05 6.20 9.05
CA PRO A 87 -0.89 6.26 7.86
C PRO A 87 -0.32 5.39 6.74
N HIS A 88 -1.17 4.56 6.18
CA HIS A 88 -0.95 3.90 4.91
C HIS A 88 -1.70 4.66 3.82
N ALA A 89 -1.02 5.11 2.77
CA ALA A 89 -1.62 5.88 1.69
C ALA A 89 -1.34 5.27 0.32
N ILE A 90 -2.38 5.17 -0.52
CA ILE A 90 -2.30 4.68 -1.89
C ILE A 90 -2.82 5.77 -2.83
N GLY A 91 -2.14 5.97 -3.96
CA GLY A 91 -2.62 6.87 -5.01
C GLY A 91 -3.87 6.30 -5.69
N VAL A 92 -4.85 7.16 -5.94
CA VAL A 92 -6.00 6.83 -6.79
C VAL A 92 -5.70 7.26 -8.22
N SER A 93 -6.25 6.55 -9.21
CA SER A 93 -5.97 6.71 -10.63
C SER A 93 -6.16 8.10 -11.21
N ASP A 94 -7.00 8.92 -10.60
CA ASP A 94 -7.23 10.31 -10.99
C ASP A 94 -6.08 11.28 -10.56
N GLY A 95 -5.08 10.77 -9.83
CA GLY A 95 -3.82 11.45 -9.51
C GLY A 95 -3.88 12.59 -8.48
N LYS A 96 -5.09 12.99 -8.05
CA LYS A 96 -5.29 14.09 -7.08
C LYS A 96 -5.80 13.63 -5.72
N ILE A 97 -6.14 12.35 -5.61
CA ILE A 97 -6.74 11.78 -4.42
C ILE A 97 -5.85 10.67 -3.88
N LEU A 98 -5.67 10.64 -2.57
CA LEU A 98 -5.07 9.53 -1.84
C LEU A 98 -6.13 8.76 -1.08
N PHE A 99 -6.13 7.44 -1.21
CA PHE A 99 -6.78 6.58 -0.24
C PHE A 99 -5.88 6.46 1.00
N VAL A 100 -6.39 6.82 2.18
CA VAL A 100 -5.63 6.81 3.43
C VAL A 100 -6.29 5.89 4.45
N ARG A 101 -5.49 5.02 5.05
CA ARG A 101 -5.83 4.21 6.22
C ARG A 101 -4.92 4.58 7.37
N GLU A 102 -5.48 5.04 8.47
CA GLU A 102 -4.74 5.30 9.71
C GLU A 102 -4.79 4.05 10.59
N GLU A 103 -3.69 3.33 10.74
CA GLU A 103 -3.70 2.05 11.46
C GLU A 103 -4.07 2.19 12.93
N LYS A 104 -3.59 3.26 13.60
CA LYS A 104 -3.87 3.48 15.03
C LYS A 104 -5.34 3.79 15.31
N THR A 105 -5.96 4.60 14.46
CA THR A 105 -7.34 5.07 14.67
C THR A 105 -8.36 4.17 13.97
N GLY A 106 -7.92 3.35 13.02
CA GLY A 106 -8.77 2.54 12.15
C GLY A 106 -9.55 3.37 11.12
N LYS A 107 -9.26 4.67 10.99
CA LYS A 107 -9.95 5.55 10.05
C LYS A 107 -9.51 5.26 8.63
N ILE A 108 -10.48 5.31 7.71
CA ILE A 108 -10.27 5.17 6.27
C ILE A 108 -10.99 6.30 5.56
N TYR A 109 -10.34 6.96 4.61
CA TYR A 109 -10.91 8.09 3.87
C TYR A 109 -10.17 8.33 2.56
N LEU A 110 -10.81 9.08 1.67
CA LEU A 110 -10.16 9.71 0.52
C LEU A 110 -9.70 11.12 0.91
N LEU A 111 -8.46 11.46 0.60
CA LEU A 111 -7.87 12.77 0.81
C LEU A 111 -7.67 13.45 -0.55
N ASP A 112 -8.37 14.57 -0.77
CA ASP A 112 -8.11 15.44 -1.92
C ASP A 112 -6.89 16.31 -1.63
N LEU A 113 -5.82 16.13 -2.41
CA LEU A 113 -4.56 16.87 -2.24
C LEU A 113 -4.67 18.34 -2.65
N SER A 114 -5.69 18.70 -3.43
CA SER A 114 -5.89 20.08 -3.92
C SER A 114 -6.57 20.95 -2.87
N THR A 115 -7.44 20.35 -2.05
CA THR A 115 -8.31 21.06 -1.10
C THR A 115 -8.01 20.71 0.36
N GLY A 116 -7.30 19.60 0.61
CA GLY A 116 -7.10 19.04 1.94
C GLY A 116 -8.33 18.35 2.52
N GLU A 117 -9.42 18.23 1.74
CA GLU A 117 -10.67 17.64 2.20
C GLU A 117 -10.53 16.13 2.42
N LYS A 118 -11.07 15.65 3.54
CA LYS A 118 -11.19 14.23 3.86
C LYS A 118 -12.62 13.78 3.62
N LYS A 119 -12.81 12.94 2.61
CA LYS A 119 -14.10 12.31 2.29
C LYS A 119 -14.15 10.91 2.89
N ASP A 120 -15.13 10.69 3.77
CA ASP A 120 -15.39 9.36 4.32
C ASP A 120 -15.79 8.38 3.21
N ILE A 121 -15.34 7.13 3.33
CA ILE A 121 -15.76 6.04 2.46
C ILE A 121 -16.57 4.99 3.23
N PRO A 122 -17.44 4.22 2.57
CA PRO A 122 -18.15 3.13 3.22
C PRO A 122 -17.17 2.18 3.93
N ILE A 123 -17.46 1.85 5.19
CA ILE A 123 -16.65 0.90 5.96
C ILE A 123 -16.95 -0.51 5.45
N ASP A 124 -16.22 -0.91 4.42
CA ASP A 124 -16.22 -2.27 3.90
C ASP A 124 -14.81 -2.86 4.06
N ARG A 125 -14.71 -3.95 4.84
CA ARG A 125 -13.43 -4.64 5.05
C ARG A 125 -12.82 -5.12 3.74
N LEU A 126 -13.66 -5.43 2.75
CA LEU A 126 -13.19 -5.93 1.46
C LEU A 126 -12.42 -4.86 0.67
N ILE A 127 -12.62 -3.56 0.95
CA ILE A 127 -11.86 -2.49 0.28
C ILE A 127 -10.38 -2.61 0.65
N LEU A 128 -10.08 -2.93 1.91
CA LEU A 128 -8.71 -3.07 2.39
C LEU A 128 -8.03 -4.34 1.89
N ASP A 129 -8.80 -5.42 1.76
CA ASP A 129 -8.25 -6.73 1.42
C ASP A 129 -8.13 -6.95 -0.09
N ARG A 130 -9.03 -6.36 -0.89
CA ARG A 130 -9.24 -6.70 -2.31
C ARG A 130 -9.73 -5.53 -3.19
N GLY A 131 -9.74 -4.31 -2.64
CA GLY A 131 -10.23 -3.13 -3.36
C GLY A 131 -9.14 -2.54 -4.26
N ILE A 132 -9.46 -2.40 -5.54
CA ILE A 132 -8.59 -1.72 -6.52
C ILE A 132 -9.32 -0.47 -7.00
N PHE A 133 -8.70 0.69 -6.83
CA PHE A 133 -9.31 1.96 -7.24
C PHE A 133 -9.26 2.10 -8.77
N LEU A 134 -10.43 2.13 -9.40
CA LEU A 134 -10.57 2.41 -10.83
C LEU A 134 -10.60 3.92 -11.10
N SER A 135 -11.20 4.68 -10.17
CA SER A 135 -11.21 6.15 -10.12
C SER A 135 -11.43 6.62 -8.68
N SER A 136 -11.51 7.93 -8.47
CA SER A 136 -11.93 8.55 -7.20
C SER A 136 -13.34 8.18 -6.73
N GLU A 137 -14.15 7.61 -7.63
CA GLU A 137 -15.54 7.26 -7.36
C GLU A 137 -15.78 5.75 -7.43
N LEU A 138 -14.89 4.99 -8.06
CA LEU A 138 -15.13 3.58 -8.40
C LEU A 138 -14.02 2.69 -7.85
N ILE A 139 -14.43 1.65 -7.12
CA ILE A 139 -13.53 0.61 -6.60
C ILE A 139 -13.93 -0.73 -7.19
N TRP A 140 -13.03 -1.41 -7.88
CA TRP A 140 -13.18 -2.80 -8.22
C TRP A 140 -12.95 -3.67 -6.98
N MET A 141 -13.97 -4.44 -6.64
CA MET A 141 -13.94 -5.43 -5.57
C MET A 141 -13.69 -6.79 -6.21
N GLN A 142 -12.47 -7.29 -6.07
CA GLN A 142 -12.06 -8.54 -6.71
C GLN A 142 -12.88 -9.74 -6.18
N GLY A 143 -13.39 -10.53 -7.12
CA GLY A 143 -14.11 -11.77 -6.89
C GLY A 143 -13.20 -12.94 -6.51
N SER A 144 -13.64 -14.15 -6.80
CA SER A 144 -12.88 -15.38 -6.59
C SER A 144 -12.11 -15.80 -7.83
N LEU A 145 -10.97 -16.45 -7.66
CA LEU A 145 -10.16 -17.05 -8.74
C LEU A 145 -10.73 -18.37 -9.30
N VAL A 146 -11.95 -18.73 -8.92
CA VAL A 146 -12.67 -19.93 -9.39
C VAL A 146 -13.87 -19.51 -10.22
N GLY A 147 -14.37 -20.42 -11.07
CA GLY A 147 -15.52 -20.14 -11.91
C GLY A 147 -16.88 -20.31 -11.21
N PRO A 148 -17.98 -19.87 -11.85
CA PRO A 148 -19.33 -19.86 -11.27
C PRO A 148 -19.89 -21.22 -10.81
N GLU A 149 -19.33 -22.32 -11.31
CA GLU A 149 -19.72 -23.67 -10.92
C GLU A 149 -19.12 -24.11 -9.56
N ASP A 150 -18.10 -23.39 -9.06
CA ASP A 150 -17.45 -23.69 -7.78
C ASP A 150 -18.27 -23.10 -6.62
N PRO A 151 -18.51 -23.85 -5.52
CA PRO A 151 -19.21 -23.34 -4.33
C PRO A 151 -18.57 -22.13 -3.67
N ASN A 152 -17.27 -21.90 -3.90
CA ASN A 152 -16.54 -20.75 -3.38
C ASN A 152 -16.54 -19.55 -4.34
N TYR A 153 -17.28 -19.64 -5.44
CA TYR A 153 -17.42 -18.56 -6.38
C TYR A 153 -17.96 -17.29 -5.71
N ARG A 154 -17.28 -16.19 -5.97
CA ARG A 154 -17.72 -14.84 -5.64
C ARG A 154 -17.53 -14.01 -6.90
N PRO A 155 -18.60 -13.37 -7.41
CA PRO A 155 -18.46 -12.51 -8.57
C PRO A 155 -17.66 -11.26 -8.22
N HIS A 156 -17.14 -10.63 -9.27
CA HIS A 156 -16.50 -9.32 -9.18
C HIS A 156 -17.58 -8.23 -9.12
N TYR A 157 -17.31 -7.14 -8.41
CA TYR A 157 -18.21 -5.98 -8.36
C TYR A 157 -17.44 -4.69 -8.55
N VAL A 158 -18.09 -3.65 -9.07
CA VAL A 158 -17.66 -2.26 -8.86
C VAL A 158 -18.49 -1.66 -7.74
N LEU A 159 -17.83 -1.18 -6.69
CA LEU A 159 -18.40 -0.36 -5.65
C LEU A 159 -18.34 1.11 -6.10
N ASP A 160 -19.50 1.74 -6.15
CA ASP A 160 -19.62 3.17 -6.40
C ASP A 160 -19.66 3.95 -5.08
N LEU A 161 -18.71 4.87 -4.91
CA LEU A 161 -18.57 5.70 -3.73
C LEU A 161 -19.54 6.90 -3.70
N ILE A 162 -20.29 7.16 -4.79
CA ILE A 162 -21.32 8.20 -4.82
C ILE A 162 -22.57 7.73 -4.09
N ASP A 163 -23.08 6.53 -4.39
CA ASP A 163 -24.33 6.02 -3.85
C ASP A 163 -24.16 4.80 -2.91
N GLY A 164 -22.92 4.30 -2.80
CA GLY A 164 -22.57 3.15 -1.97
C GLY A 164 -23.03 1.80 -2.53
N GLN A 165 -23.51 1.76 -3.77
CA GLN A 165 -24.03 0.54 -4.40
C GLN A 165 -22.92 -0.30 -5.02
N ARG A 166 -23.21 -1.61 -5.16
CA ARG A 166 -22.33 -2.57 -5.82
C ARG A 166 -22.97 -3.04 -7.12
N TYR A 167 -22.19 -2.97 -8.19
CA TYR A 167 -22.61 -3.38 -9.53
C TYR A 167 -21.81 -4.61 -9.95
N GLU A 168 -22.50 -5.72 -10.17
CA GLU A 168 -21.85 -6.98 -10.54
C GLU A 168 -21.22 -6.88 -11.93
N LEU A 169 -20.04 -7.49 -12.09
CA LEU A 169 -19.38 -7.65 -13.37
C LEU A 169 -19.60 -9.07 -13.87
N LEU A 170 -20.06 -9.19 -15.11
CA LEU A 170 -20.14 -10.47 -15.80
C LEU A 170 -18.73 -10.91 -16.20
N ASP A 171 -18.25 -12.00 -15.60
CA ASP A 171 -16.90 -12.52 -15.87
C ASP A 171 -16.86 -13.37 -17.13
N LEU A 172 -16.39 -12.74 -18.21
CA LEU A 172 -16.25 -13.36 -19.52
C LEU A 172 -15.14 -14.42 -19.55
N THR A 173 -14.24 -14.44 -18.56
CA THR A 173 -13.14 -15.42 -18.46
C THR A 173 -13.66 -16.86 -18.45
N TRP A 174 -14.84 -17.07 -17.87
CA TRP A 174 -15.44 -18.41 -17.72
C TRP A 174 -16.37 -18.80 -18.86
N PHE A 175 -16.48 -17.96 -19.90
CA PHE A 175 -17.39 -18.24 -21.00
C PHE A 175 -16.88 -19.40 -21.88
N PRO A 176 -17.80 -20.14 -22.54
CA PRO A 176 -17.44 -21.26 -23.39
C PRO A 176 -16.43 -20.87 -24.48
N ARG A 177 -15.44 -21.74 -24.70
CA ARG A 177 -14.39 -21.56 -25.70
C ARG A 177 -14.81 -22.11 -27.06
N LEU A 178 -14.29 -21.50 -28.12
CA LEU A 178 -14.36 -22.02 -29.48
C LEU A 178 -13.46 -23.26 -29.63
N GLU A 179 -13.53 -23.89 -30.80
CA GLU A 179 -12.57 -24.94 -31.17
C GLU A 179 -11.12 -24.45 -30.96
N GLN A 180 -10.25 -25.36 -30.52
CA GLN A 180 -8.86 -25.06 -30.14
C GLN A 180 -8.70 -24.18 -28.89
N GLY A 181 -9.76 -24.00 -28.09
CA GLY A 181 -9.68 -23.28 -26.81
C GLY A 181 -9.71 -21.76 -26.92
N LYS A 182 -9.98 -21.21 -28.11
CA LYS A 182 -9.97 -19.76 -28.37
C LYS A 182 -11.16 -19.05 -27.72
N PHE A 183 -10.95 -17.82 -27.27
CA PHE A 183 -12.05 -16.93 -26.85
C PHE A 183 -12.97 -16.61 -28.03
N ASP A 184 -14.27 -16.52 -27.78
CA ASP A 184 -15.27 -16.20 -28.81
C ASP A 184 -15.32 -14.67 -29.04
N PRO A 185 -14.91 -14.17 -30.23
CA PRO A 185 -14.80 -12.74 -30.48
C PRO A 185 -16.12 -11.97 -30.39
N LYS A 186 -17.28 -12.65 -30.45
CA LYS A 186 -18.58 -11.96 -30.33
C LYS A 186 -18.73 -11.23 -28.99
N TYR A 187 -18.03 -11.67 -27.95
CA TYR A 187 -18.08 -11.04 -26.63
C TYR A 187 -17.26 -9.75 -26.55
N TYR A 188 -16.43 -9.43 -27.54
CA TYR A 188 -15.77 -8.13 -27.62
C TYR A 188 -16.75 -6.96 -27.83
N ALA A 189 -17.99 -7.24 -28.25
CA ALA A 189 -19.05 -6.25 -28.35
C ALA A 189 -19.35 -5.53 -27.02
N TYR A 190 -19.13 -6.18 -25.87
CA TYR A 190 -19.26 -5.53 -24.57
C TYR A 190 -18.24 -4.38 -24.40
N PHE A 191 -16.98 -4.61 -24.76
CA PHE A 191 -15.94 -3.58 -24.71
C PHE A 191 -16.17 -2.46 -25.73
N GLN A 192 -16.63 -2.80 -26.94
CA GLN A 192 -16.90 -1.80 -27.98
C GLN A 192 -18.08 -0.88 -27.67
N SER A 193 -19.01 -1.32 -26.83
CA SER A 193 -20.17 -0.55 -26.41
C SER A 193 -20.02 0.11 -25.03
N ALA A 194 -18.92 -0.15 -24.34
CA ALA A 194 -18.64 0.39 -23.01
C ALA A 194 -18.36 1.90 -23.06
N GLU A 195 -18.80 2.60 -22.01
CA GLU A 195 -18.46 4.02 -21.81
C GLU A 195 -17.06 4.16 -21.21
N GLN A 196 -16.70 3.26 -20.30
CA GLN A 196 -15.42 3.28 -19.59
C GLN A 196 -14.79 1.89 -19.63
N VAL A 197 -13.50 1.84 -19.93
CA VAL A 197 -12.71 0.61 -19.89
C VAL A 197 -11.46 0.85 -19.07
N PHE A 198 -11.20 -0.04 -18.12
CA PHE A 198 -10.03 -0.03 -17.25
C PHE A 198 -9.22 -1.29 -17.49
N ILE A 199 -7.89 -1.18 -17.44
CA ILE A 199 -6.95 -2.29 -17.49
C ILE A 199 -6.08 -2.22 -16.23
N ASP A 200 -6.07 -3.31 -15.49
CA ASP A 200 -5.15 -3.55 -14.37
C ASP A 200 -4.11 -4.57 -14.83
N HIS A 201 -2.84 -4.16 -14.90
CA HIS A 201 -1.76 -5.05 -15.31
C HIS A 201 -1.35 -6.01 -14.19
N ASP A 202 -1.46 -5.64 -12.91
CA ASP A 202 -1.09 -6.53 -11.80
C ASP A 202 -2.05 -7.73 -11.68
N GLU A 203 -3.33 -7.50 -11.98
CA GLU A 203 -4.40 -8.49 -11.96
C GLU A 203 -4.75 -9.07 -13.34
N TYR A 204 -3.99 -8.72 -14.38
CA TYR A 204 -4.17 -9.24 -15.75
C TYR A 204 -5.62 -9.10 -16.24
N SER A 205 -6.30 -8.00 -15.90
CA SER A 205 -7.75 -7.89 -16.02
C SER A 205 -8.19 -6.60 -16.71
N ALA A 206 -9.16 -6.72 -17.62
CA ALA A 206 -9.86 -5.58 -18.21
C ALA A 206 -11.30 -5.54 -17.71
N ILE A 207 -11.74 -4.37 -17.26
CA ILE A 207 -13.10 -4.09 -16.79
C ILE A 207 -13.73 -3.10 -17.74
N ALA A 208 -14.94 -3.40 -18.20
CA ALA A 208 -15.72 -2.51 -19.04
C ALA A 208 -17.07 -2.23 -18.39
N LEU A 209 -17.40 -0.94 -18.29
CA LEU A 209 -18.67 -0.47 -17.74
C LEU A 209 -19.56 0.04 -18.86
N ALA A 210 -20.80 -0.44 -18.87
CA ALA A 210 -21.81 -0.01 -19.81
C ALA A 210 -22.13 1.49 -19.65
N PRO A 211 -22.63 2.15 -20.70
CA PRO A 211 -23.20 3.48 -20.56
C PRO A 211 -24.30 3.45 -19.52
N ASP A 212 -24.27 4.38 -18.56
CA ASP A 212 -25.25 4.44 -17.48
C ASP A 212 -25.34 3.12 -16.66
N PHE A 213 -24.19 2.49 -16.40
CA PHE A 213 -24.09 1.22 -15.67
C PHE A 213 -24.82 1.19 -14.31
N ARG A 214 -25.09 2.36 -13.74
CA ARG A 214 -25.84 2.53 -12.48
C ARG A 214 -27.31 2.13 -12.60
N HIS A 215 -27.90 2.31 -13.77
CA HIS A 215 -29.29 1.93 -14.05
C HIS A 215 -29.37 0.68 -14.95
N HIS A 216 -28.35 0.44 -15.78
CA HIS A 216 -28.29 -0.66 -16.75
C HIS A 216 -26.99 -1.47 -16.63
N PRO A 217 -26.80 -2.23 -15.53
CA PRO A 217 -25.54 -2.92 -15.24
C PRO A 217 -25.28 -4.16 -16.11
N GLU A 218 -26.23 -4.61 -16.92
CA GLU A 218 -26.15 -5.85 -17.71
C GLU A 218 -25.01 -5.89 -18.73
N GLY A 219 -24.47 -4.73 -19.11
CA GLY A 219 -23.32 -4.63 -20.01
C GLY A 219 -21.97 -4.57 -19.30
N ASN A 220 -21.94 -4.59 -17.96
CA ASN A 220 -20.70 -4.52 -17.20
C ASN A 220 -19.98 -5.87 -17.23
N VAL A 221 -18.73 -5.87 -17.66
CA VAL A 221 -17.95 -7.10 -17.83
C VAL A 221 -16.56 -6.99 -17.26
N ILE A 222 -15.99 -8.14 -16.95
CA ILE A 222 -14.56 -8.32 -16.70
C ILE A 222 -14.03 -9.43 -17.59
N LEU A 223 -12.79 -9.27 -18.06
CA LEU A 223 -12.07 -10.25 -18.85
C LEU A 223 -10.63 -10.35 -18.36
N SER A 224 -10.22 -11.55 -17.99
CA SER A 224 -8.81 -11.83 -17.71
C SER A 224 -8.03 -12.11 -19.00
N GLU A 225 -6.78 -11.64 -19.04
CA GLU A 225 -5.82 -11.91 -20.12
C GLU A 225 -5.59 -13.41 -20.34
N PHE A 226 -5.70 -14.24 -19.29
CA PHE A 226 -5.64 -15.70 -19.39
C PHE A 226 -6.70 -16.29 -20.33
N ALA A 227 -7.79 -15.56 -20.59
CA ALA A 227 -8.80 -15.97 -21.54
C ALA A 227 -8.37 -15.81 -22.99
N ILE A 228 -7.46 -14.88 -23.30
CA ILE A 228 -7.16 -14.50 -24.69
C ILE A 228 -5.71 -14.80 -25.10
N GLY A 229 -4.81 -14.99 -24.12
CA GLY A 229 -3.40 -15.31 -24.35
C GLY A 229 -3.05 -16.78 -24.06
N ASP A 230 -1.92 -17.21 -24.62
CA ASP A 230 -1.23 -18.43 -24.18
C ASP A 230 -0.34 -18.07 -22.99
N THR A 231 -0.40 -18.86 -21.91
CA THR A 231 0.38 -18.63 -20.68
C THR A 231 1.89 -18.58 -20.92
N THR A 232 2.36 -19.13 -22.05
CA THR A 232 3.77 -19.10 -22.45
C THR A 232 4.24 -17.77 -23.06
N THR A 233 3.32 -16.88 -23.47
CA THR A 233 3.61 -15.56 -24.08
C THR A 233 3.36 -14.37 -23.15
N MET A 234 2.94 -14.61 -21.91
CA MET A 234 2.60 -13.58 -20.92
C MET A 234 3.86 -13.06 -20.19
N SER A 235 4.85 -12.55 -20.92
CA SER A 235 6.03 -11.94 -20.29
C SER A 235 5.74 -10.56 -19.71
N ASP A 236 4.74 -9.87 -20.25
CA ASP A 236 4.40 -8.50 -19.93
C ASP A 236 2.90 -8.46 -19.59
N ASN A 237 2.58 -8.41 -18.31
CA ASN A 237 1.21 -8.48 -17.82
C ASN A 237 0.34 -7.39 -18.47
N GLY A 238 -0.89 -7.77 -18.84
CA GLY A 238 -1.96 -6.96 -19.45
C GLY A 238 -1.65 -6.33 -20.81
N LYS A 239 -0.47 -6.57 -21.41
CA LYS A 239 -0.15 -6.06 -22.76
C LYS A 239 -1.05 -6.63 -23.85
N LEU A 240 -1.51 -7.88 -23.73
CA LEU A 240 -2.44 -8.45 -24.70
C LEU A 240 -3.81 -7.78 -24.59
N LEU A 241 -4.23 -7.38 -23.38
CA LEU A 241 -5.46 -6.61 -23.18
C LEU A 241 -5.33 -5.22 -23.79
N GLU A 242 -4.21 -4.52 -23.56
CA GLU A 242 -3.95 -3.22 -24.22
C GLU A 242 -3.99 -3.33 -25.75
N GLN A 243 -3.33 -4.34 -26.31
CA GLN A 243 -3.32 -4.57 -27.75
C GLN A 243 -4.72 -4.88 -28.28
N LEU A 244 -5.48 -5.72 -27.58
CA LEU A 244 -6.87 -6.00 -27.91
C LEU A 244 -7.72 -4.72 -27.93
N MET A 245 -7.62 -3.86 -26.92
CA MET A 245 -8.39 -2.60 -26.89
C MET A 245 -8.01 -1.68 -28.05
N LYS A 246 -6.72 -1.60 -28.41
CA LYS A 246 -6.25 -0.86 -29.60
C LYS A 246 -6.83 -1.42 -30.89
N ASP A 247 -6.83 -2.74 -31.06
CA ASP A 247 -7.36 -3.42 -32.25
C ASP A 247 -8.89 -3.24 -32.38
N LEU A 248 -9.60 -3.18 -31.25
CA LEU A 248 -11.03 -2.90 -31.20
C LEU A 248 -11.38 -1.42 -31.39
N GLY A 249 -10.38 -0.52 -31.35
CA GLY A 249 -10.59 0.93 -31.42
C GLY A 249 -11.25 1.52 -30.18
N VAL A 250 -11.05 0.88 -29.01
CA VAL A 250 -11.65 1.27 -27.73
C VAL A 250 -10.63 2.02 -26.88
N SER A 251 -11.01 3.16 -26.32
CA SER A 251 -10.20 3.89 -25.33
C SER A 251 -10.25 3.19 -23.99
N TYR A 252 -9.12 3.13 -23.30
CA TYR A 252 -9.00 2.53 -21.98
C TYR A 252 -8.12 3.37 -21.06
N GLN A 253 -8.24 3.13 -19.76
CA GLN A 253 -7.39 3.70 -18.71
C GLN A 253 -6.61 2.57 -18.03
N VAL A 254 -5.33 2.80 -17.75
CA VAL A 254 -4.50 1.86 -16.98
C VAL A 254 -4.58 2.24 -15.51
N VAL A 255 -4.85 1.26 -14.65
CA VAL A 255 -5.06 1.46 -13.20
C VAL A 255 -3.98 0.78 -12.36
N ASP A 256 -2.72 0.84 -12.79
CA ASP A 256 -1.58 0.27 -12.05
C ASP A 256 -1.08 1.27 -10.99
N PHE A 257 -1.67 1.23 -9.81
CA PHE A 257 -1.16 2.02 -8.67
C PHE A 257 -0.54 1.14 -7.59
N ALA A 258 -0.62 -0.18 -7.74
CA ALA A 258 -0.01 -1.15 -6.84
C ALA A 258 1.41 -1.53 -7.30
N GLY A 259 2.26 -0.52 -7.55
CA GLY A 259 3.70 -0.75 -7.60
C GLY A 259 4.15 -1.48 -6.32
N SER A 260 4.38 -2.78 -6.47
CA SER A 260 4.79 -3.75 -5.45
C SER A 260 5.61 -3.16 -4.31
N TYR A 261 5.15 -3.45 -3.10
CA TYR A 261 5.84 -3.35 -1.81
C TYR A 261 7.19 -4.07 -1.81
N THR A 262 8.20 -3.57 -2.52
CA THR A 262 9.57 -4.10 -2.45
C THR A 262 10.58 -3.05 -2.92
N ASN A 263 10.67 -1.90 -2.24
CA ASN A 263 11.96 -1.22 -2.15
C ASN A 263 12.07 -0.40 -0.85
N PRO A 264 12.64 -0.96 0.23
CA PRO A 264 12.94 -0.20 1.44
C PRO A 264 14.21 0.67 1.29
N ASP A 265 14.88 0.68 0.14
CA ASP A 265 16.11 1.46 -0.07
C ASP A 265 15.85 2.92 -0.43
N VAL A 266 15.19 3.65 0.49
CA VAL A 266 15.32 5.11 0.54
C VAL A 266 16.28 5.42 1.70
N PRO A 267 17.48 5.95 1.43
CA PRO A 267 18.43 6.27 2.49
C PRO A 267 17.82 7.32 3.42
N SER A 268 17.77 7.01 4.72
CA SER A 268 17.39 7.97 5.76
C SER A 268 18.20 9.27 5.56
N PRO A 269 17.56 10.46 5.67
CA PRO A 269 18.28 11.71 5.55
C PRO A 269 19.37 11.78 6.61
N GLN A 270 20.62 11.65 6.17
CA GLN A 270 21.76 12.02 6.97
C GLN A 270 21.80 13.54 7.06
N VAL A 271 21.99 14.03 8.29
CA VAL A 271 22.52 15.36 8.68
C VAL A 271 21.50 16.39 9.20
N SER A 272 21.53 16.49 10.54
CA SER A 272 21.47 17.67 11.43
C SER A 272 20.27 18.65 11.41
N ILE A 273 19.55 18.64 12.54
CA ILE A 273 18.92 19.79 13.22
C ILE A 273 17.94 20.60 12.36
N LEU A 274 16.71 20.09 12.25
CA LEU A 274 15.40 20.79 12.13
C LEU A 274 14.33 19.70 11.95
N PRO A 275 13.17 19.71 12.65
CA PRO A 275 12.28 18.56 12.66
C PRO A 275 11.48 18.47 11.35
N VAL A 276 12.04 17.66 10.45
CA VAL A 276 11.40 16.59 9.67
C VAL A 276 9.99 16.91 9.16
N VAL A 277 9.96 17.61 8.02
CA VAL A 277 8.99 17.30 6.96
C VAL A 277 9.23 15.84 6.59
N MET A 278 8.29 14.96 6.92
CA MET A 278 8.34 13.58 6.46
C MET A 278 8.11 13.62 4.95
N THR A 279 9.17 13.38 4.20
CA THR A 279 9.13 13.17 2.76
C THR A 279 8.21 11.98 2.48
N ILE A 280 6.99 12.24 2.02
CA ILE A 280 6.19 11.26 1.31
C ILE A 280 6.97 10.96 0.03
N THR A 281 7.45 9.73 -0.14
CA THR A 281 8.18 9.32 -1.33
C THR A 281 7.21 9.31 -2.52
N PHE A 282 7.20 10.39 -3.29
CA PHE A 282 6.52 10.48 -4.58
C PHE A 282 7.45 9.96 -5.68
N THR A 283 7.13 8.81 -6.26
CA THR A 283 7.58 8.47 -7.62
C THR A 283 6.55 9.02 -8.62
N PHE A 284 6.28 10.33 -8.62
CA PHE A 284 5.18 10.88 -9.44
C PHE A 284 5.40 12.28 -10.06
N LEU A 285 6.64 12.76 -10.17
CA LEU A 285 6.92 14.10 -10.73
C LEU A 285 7.80 14.17 -11.99
N GLU A 286 8.20 13.05 -12.59
CA GLU A 286 8.95 13.07 -13.87
C GLU A 286 8.12 12.77 -15.12
N GLN A 287 6.84 12.41 -15.01
CA GLN A 287 5.97 12.17 -16.19
C GLN A 287 4.91 13.25 -16.46
N MET A 288 4.88 14.34 -15.67
CA MET A 288 3.95 15.46 -15.90
C MET A 288 4.65 16.75 -16.37
N ARG A 289 5.55 16.62 -17.35
CA ARG A 289 6.00 17.74 -18.21
C ARG A 289 5.99 17.36 -19.67
#